data_AF-A0A6V2NBF7-F1
#
_entry.id   AF-A0A6V2NBF7-F1
#
_cell.length_a   1.000
_cell.length_b   1.000
_cell.length_c   1.000
_cell.angle_alpha   90.00
_cell.angle_beta   90.00
_cell.angle_gamma   90.00
#
_symmetry.space_group_name_H-M   'P 1'
#
loop_
_entity.id
_entity.type
_entity.pdbx_description
1 polymer ?
#
loop_
_entity_poly.entity_id
_entity_poly.type
_entity_poly.pdbx_seq_one_letter_code
_entity_poly.pdbx_strand_id
1 'polypeptide(L)'
;RCFARVARRCKEADGCNAAAERWYETSIAEACCSDCVNYYSKGAGKRAADEFQAAHGRCSAKDLTARLHLPLYVRCELPRCGKWRPLPPCSPLPDPASEWHCGLWEAAARAHGTRRSSGCCAAPEELPAAAATPPLREAALVGPCRDGDLVAVTMPREAGEMQAAVLDARLPWWELSAAERRLYHGTPLEPLPRRCLAIRNLLLLLWRRRRASGRISLQEARRSVNACGLHRIWLDGALPPVFHALRRLGLINFSAGPRLSLSVPTNERGRAAPPLRVVVVGAGIAGLAAARQLRMWGHRPLVLEAQKRIGGLISELMNRLINQLIGAEADRRARADGGAGRRAGGHGRDAARRDGRQPARGTLRAARLPAPRARPYAVSAVRRRGAPRPAG
;
A
#
# COMPACT_ATOMS: atom_id res chain seq x y z
N ARG A 1 29.25 23.20 -4.09
CA ARG A 1 28.75 23.10 -5.48
C ARG A 1 27.25 23.34 -5.55
N CYS A 2 26.83 24.51 -6.05
CA CYS A 2 25.44 24.90 -6.26
C CYS A 2 24.92 24.18 -7.50
N PHE A 3 24.08 23.16 -7.31
CA PHE A 3 23.59 22.36 -8.44
C PHE A 3 22.70 23.14 -9.43
N ALA A 4 22.02 24.21 -8.98
CA ALA A 4 21.02 24.91 -9.80
C ALA A 4 21.60 25.88 -10.84
N ARG A 5 22.62 26.68 -10.47
CA ARG A 5 23.30 27.68 -11.33
C ARG A 5 22.36 28.55 -12.21
N VAL A 6 21.15 28.85 -11.75
CA VAL A 6 20.14 29.63 -12.51
C VAL A 6 20.19 31.13 -12.27
N ALA A 7 20.57 31.55 -11.07
CA ALA A 7 20.62 32.98 -10.75
C ALA A 7 21.87 33.61 -11.39
N ARG A 8 21.73 34.81 -11.95
CA ARG A 8 22.87 35.62 -12.43
C ARG A 8 23.93 35.85 -11.33
N ARG A 9 23.48 35.97 -10.08
CA ARG A 9 24.34 36.11 -8.88
C ARG A 9 24.63 34.77 -8.19
N CYS A 10 24.51 33.65 -8.91
CA CYS A 10 24.86 32.35 -8.35
C CYS A 10 26.30 32.38 -7.83
N LYS A 11 26.50 31.94 -6.58
CA LYS A 11 27.81 31.94 -5.91
C LYS A 11 28.86 30.98 -6.51
N GLU A 12 28.49 30.26 -7.56
CA GLU A 12 29.40 29.42 -8.34
C GLU A 12 29.29 29.68 -9.84
N ALA A 13 28.67 30.78 -10.24
CA ALA A 13 28.89 31.33 -11.57
C ALA A 13 30.31 31.92 -11.63
N ASP A 14 30.94 31.81 -12.80
CA ASP A 14 32.31 32.30 -12.99
C ASP A 14 32.38 33.81 -12.68
N GLY A 15 33.37 34.22 -11.88
CA GLY A 15 33.56 35.60 -11.43
C GLY A 15 32.84 36.01 -10.13
N CYS A 16 32.18 35.09 -9.43
CA CYS A 16 31.53 35.38 -8.13
C CYS A 16 32.41 34.98 -6.94
N ASN A 17 33.01 35.95 -6.24
CA ASN A 17 33.87 35.74 -5.05
C ASN A 17 33.11 35.86 -3.70
N ALA A 18 31.79 35.87 -3.71
CA ALA A 18 30.99 36.11 -2.49
C ALA A 18 30.54 34.79 -1.83
N ALA A 19 30.71 34.68 -0.51
CA ALA A 19 30.09 33.60 0.28
C ALA A 19 28.56 33.69 0.17
N ALA A 20 27.88 32.54 0.06
CA ALA A 20 26.42 32.53 0.16
C ALA A 20 26.01 32.82 1.61
N GLU A 21 25.02 33.71 1.81
CA GLU A 21 24.43 33.94 3.14
C GLU A 21 23.84 32.65 3.72
N ARG A 22 23.30 31.79 2.86
CA ARG A 22 22.72 30.50 3.24
C ARG A 22 22.85 29.47 2.13
N TRP A 23 23.26 28.27 2.52
CA TRP A 23 23.21 27.08 1.68
C TRP A 23 22.00 26.22 2.05
N TYR A 24 21.25 25.80 1.04
CA TYR A 24 20.15 24.86 1.18
C TYR A 24 20.65 23.48 0.78
N GLU A 25 20.93 22.64 1.78
CA GLU A 25 21.36 21.26 1.57
C GLU A 25 20.15 20.40 1.20
N THR A 26 20.22 19.77 0.05
CA THR A 26 19.35 18.64 -0.30
C THR A 26 20.04 17.35 0.13
N SER A 27 21.34 17.20 -0.14
CA SER A 27 22.16 16.10 0.37
C SER A 27 23.62 16.56 0.64
N ILE A 28 24.46 15.69 1.19
CA ILE A 28 25.89 16.01 1.48
C ILE A 28 26.63 16.53 0.25
N ALA A 29 26.26 16.05 -0.94
CA ALA A 29 26.89 16.45 -2.21
C ALA A 29 26.01 17.37 -3.07
N GLU A 30 24.77 17.64 -2.66
CA GLU A 30 23.80 18.41 -3.43
C GLU A 30 23.27 19.56 -2.57
N ALA A 31 23.87 20.74 -2.75
CA ALA A 31 23.41 21.97 -2.11
C ALA A 31 23.13 23.05 -3.15
N CYS A 32 22.24 23.99 -2.85
CA CYS A 32 22.02 25.18 -3.68
C CYS A 32 22.14 26.46 -2.85
N CYS A 33 22.64 27.53 -3.47
CA CYS A 33 22.76 28.83 -2.82
C CYS A 33 21.41 29.53 -2.73
N SER A 34 21.26 30.41 -1.74
CA SER A 34 20.04 31.21 -1.54
C SER A 34 19.61 32.01 -2.75
N ASP A 35 20.56 32.57 -3.52
CA ASP A 35 20.29 33.31 -4.75
C ASP A 35 19.53 32.46 -5.78
N CYS A 36 19.91 31.18 -5.94
CA CYS A 36 19.22 30.27 -6.87
C CYS A 36 17.84 29.83 -6.36
N VAL A 37 17.65 29.70 -5.05
CA VAL A 37 16.33 29.41 -4.48
C VAL A 37 15.38 30.60 -4.66
N ASN A 38 15.88 31.81 -4.39
CA ASN A 38 15.11 33.06 -4.50
C ASN A 38 14.81 33.47 -5.95
N TYR A 39 15.52 32.90 -6.93
CA TYR A 39 15.23 33.10 -8.36
C TYR A 39 13.76 32.85 -8.70
N TYR A 40 13.15 31.85 -8.06
CA TYR A 40 11.76 31.45 -8.28
C TYR A 40 10.71 32.37 -7.64
N SER A 41 11.13 33.42 -6.94
CA SER A 41 10.21 34.36 -6.29
C SER A 41 9.78 35.51 -7.20
N LYS A 42 10.53 35.84 -8.26
CA LYS A 42 10.27 37.00 -9.13
C LYS A 42 10.56 36.72 -10.62
N GLY A 43 10.02 37.57 -11.50
CA GLY A 43 10.37 37.60 -12.93
C GLY A 43 10.13 36.29 -13.68
N ALA A 44 11.09 35.89 -14.51
CA ALA A 44 11.01 34.65 -15.29
C ALA A 44 10.99 33.39 -14.42
N GLY A 45 11.75 33.38 -13.32
CA GLY A 45 11.74 32.28 -12.36
C GLY A 45 10.36 32.09 -11.72
N LYS A 46 9.67 33.18 -11.36
CA LYS A 46 8.31 33.12 -10.82
C LYS A 46 7.32 32.50 -11.81
N ARG A 47 7.38 32.89 -13.09
CA ARG A 47 6.52 32.27 -14.12
C ARG A 47 6.73 30.77 -14.25
N ALA A 48 7.99 30.32 -14.28
CA ALA A 48 8.31 28.89 -14.30
C ALA A 48 7.85 28.16 -13.02
N ALA A 49 7.93 28.82 -11.86
CA ALA A 49 7.41 28.28 -10.61
C ALA A 49 5.88 28.12 -10.65
N ASP A 50 5.16 29.14 -11.14
CA ASP A 50 3.71 29.13 -11.24
C ASP A 50 3.22 28.07 -12.22
N GLU A 51 3.89 27.93 -13.36
CA GLU A 51 3.61 26.86 -14.34
C GLU A 51 3.81 25.47 -13.73
N PHE A 52 4.95 25.24 -13.06
CA PHE A 52 5.21 23.97 -12.38
C PHE A 52 4.16 23.69 -11.29
N GLN A 53 3.85 24.67 -10.46
CA GLN A 53 2.91 24.52 -9.35
C GLN A 53 1.46 24.34 -9.82
N ALA A 54 1.09 24.93 -10.97
CA ALA A 54 -0.20 24.69 -11.60
C ALA A 54 -0.32 23.23 -12.08
N ALA A 55 0.73 22.66 -12.66
CA ALA A 55 0.73 21.29 -13.16
C ALA A 55 0.88 20.23 -12.05
N HIS A 56 1.69 20.51 -11.04
CA HIS A 56 2.18 19.51 -10.07
C HIS A 56 1.82 19.80 -8.62
N GLY A 57 1.17 20.92 -8.32
CA GLY A 57 0.78 21.33 -6.96
C GLY A 57 1.81 22.25 -6.29
N ARG A 58 1.36 22.94 -5.23
CA ARG A 58 2.19 23.89 -4.47
C ARG A 58 3.33 23.19 -3.74
N CYS A 59 4.52 23.80 -3.79
CA CYS A 59 5.72 23.32 -3.10
C CYS A 59 6.58 24.50 -2.63
N SER A 60 7.57 24.22 -1.79
CA SER A 60 8.54 25.25 -1.39
C SER A 60 9.48 25.60 -2.54
N ALA A 61 10.06 26.81 -2.53
CA ALA A 61 11.06 27.20 -3.52
C ALA A 61 12.28 26.26 -3.52
N LYS A 62 12.64 25.70 -2.36
CA LYS A 62 13.70 24.69 -2.23
C LYS A 62 13.34 23.40 -2.97
N ASP A 63 12.14 22.85 -2.75
CA ASP A 63 11.68 21.63 -3.42
C ASP A 63 11.56 21.84 -4.93
N LEU A 64 11.00 22.98 -5.36
CA LEU A 64 10.95 23.37 -6.76
C LEU A 64 12.36 23.41 -7.40
N THR A 65 13.30 24.08 -6.74
CA THR A 65 14.69 24.20 -7.23
C THR A 65 15.33 22.82 -7.36
N ALA A 66 15.13 21.93 -6.38
CA ALA A 66 15.63 20.56 -6.43
C ALA A 66 15.02 19.79 -7.61
N ARG A 67 13.70 19.83 -7.78
CA ARG A 67 13.00 19.09 -8.84
C ARG A 67 13.35 19.55 -10.25
N LEU A 68 13.62 20.84 -10.45
CA LEU A 68 13.94 21.38 -11.76
C LEU A 68 15.42 21.14 -12.15
N HIS A 69 16.33 21.07 -11.19
CA HIS A 69 17.77 21.09 -11.48
C HIS A 69 18.55 19.85 -11.06
N LEU A 70 18.07 19.07 -10.09
CA LEU A 70 18.73 17.81 -9.76
C LEU A 70 18.38 16.74 -10.80
N PRO A 71 19.37 15.93 -11.22
CA PRO A 71 19.11 14.85 -12.16
C PRO A 71 18.17 13.82 -11.55
N LEU A 72 17.33 13.23 -12.40
CA LEU A 72 16.56 12.06 -12.03
C LEU A 72 17.43 10.82 -12.22
N TYR A 73 17.55 9.99 -11.19
CA TYR A 73 18.24 8.71 -11.31
C TYR A 73 17.26 7.58 -11.53
N VAL A 74 17.61 6.71 -12.47
CA VAL A 74 16.80 5.56 -12.88
C VAL A 74 17.66 4.32 -12.89
N ARG A 75 17.09 3.22 -12.41
CA ARG A 75 17.78 1.94 -12.26
C ARG A 75 17.36 0.98 -13.36
N CYS A 76 18.32 0.37 -14.02
CA CYS A 76 18.06 -0.65 -15.04
C CYS A 76 17.38 -1.87 -14.43
N GLU A 77 16.23 -2.25 -14.98
CA GLU A 77 15.40 -3.34 -14.48
C GLU A 77 15.77 -4.70 -15.10
N LEU A 78 16.70 -4.72 -16.07
CA LEU A 78 17.19 -5.98 -16.63
C LEU A 78 17.87 -6.83 -15.54
N PRO A 79 17.52 -8.12 -15.38
CA PRO A 79 17.94 -8.97 -14.25
C PRO A 79 19.44 -9.04 -13.97
N ARG A 80 20.28 -8.83 -14.99
CA ARG A 80 21.75 -8.91 -14.89
C ARG A 80 22.45 -7.55 -14.84
N CYS A 81 21.71 -6.44 -14.94
CA CYS A 81 22.30 -5.10 -14.98
C CYS A 81 22.16 -4.39 -13.64
N GLY A 82 20.94 -3.93 -13.29
CA GLY A 82 20.72 -3.22 -12.03
C GLY A 82 21.42 -1.87 -11.89
N LYS A 83 22.14 -1.39 -12.92
CA LYS A 83 22.93 -0.14 -12.89
C LYS A 83 22.03 1.09 -12.87
N TRP A 84 22.48 2.12 -12.18
CA TRP A 84 21.89 3.46 -12.14
C TRP A 84 22.41 4.33 -13.27
N ARG A 85 21.50 5.15 -13.82
CA ARG A 85 21.83 6.17 -14.81
C ARG A 85 21.17 7.48 -14.43
N PRO A 86 21.89 8.61 -14.57
CA PRO A 86 21.27 9.92 -14.51
C PRO A 86 20.52 10.18 -15.82
N LEU A 87 19.27 10.61 -15.73
CA LEU A 87 18.56 11.19 -16.87
C LEU A 87 19.07 12.63 -17.11
N PRO A 88 19.03 13.11 -18.36
CA PRO A 88 19.27 14.52 -18.66
C PRO A 88 18.39 15.44 -17.80
N PRO A 89 18.86 16.65 -17.44
CA PRO A 89 18.04 17.65 -16.76
C PRO A 89 16.72 17.87 -17.50
N CYS A 90 15.65 18.17 -16.76
CA CYS A 90 14.29 18.35 -17.29
C CYS A 90 13.67 17.12 -18.00
N SER A 91 14.30 15.95 -17.95
CA SER A 91 13.64 14.72 -18.41
C SER A 91 12.39 14.44 -17.56
N PRO A 92 11.25 14.07 -18.15
CA PRO A 92 10.13 13.58 -17.35
C PRO A 92 10.55 12.29 -16.63
N LEU A 93 9.96 12.04 -15.46
CA LEU A 93 10.06 10.73 -14.85
C LEU A 93 9.50 9.68 -15.82
N PRO A 94 10.16 8.53 -15.97
CA PRO A 94 9.59 7.42 -16.73
C PRO A 94 8.21 7.06 -16.18
N ASP A 95 7.28 6.73 -17.08
CA ASP A 95 5.97 6.22 -16.69
C ASP A 95 6.15 5.02 -15.75
N PRO A 96 5.58 5.05 -14.53
CA PRO A 96 5.66 3.91 -13.61
C PRO A 96 5.13 2.59 -14.19
N ALA A 97 4.33 2.62 -15.24
CA ALA A 97 3.88 1.43 -15.95
C ALA A 97 4.95 0.84 -16.90
N SER A 98 5.90 1.64 -17.34
CA SER A 98 6.91 1.26 -18.33
C SER A 98 8.17 0.71 -17.67
N GLU A 99 8.71 -0.36 -18.24
CA GLU A 99 9.98 -0.94 -17.77
C GLU A 99 11.15 -0.08 -18.21
N TRP A 100 12.10 0.14 -17.29
CA TRP A 100 13.25 0.99 -17.58
C TRP A 100 14.53 0.17 -17.74
N HIS A 101 15.22 0.36 -18.86
CA HIS A 101 16.52 -0.27 -19.11
C HIS A 101 17.49 0.72 -19.74
N CYS A 102 18.80 0.46 -19.62
CA CYS A 102 19.82 1.39 -20.09
C CYS A 102 19.79 1.69 -21.61
N GLY A 103 19.07 0.92 -22.42
CA GLY A 103 18.86 1.26 -23.83
C GLY A 103 17.94 2.47 -24.04
N LEU A 104 16.92 2.62 -23.19
CA LEU A 104 16.03 3.79 -23.21
C LEU A 104 16.76 5.06 -22.75
N TRP A 105 17.70 4.92 -21.81
CA TRP A 105 18.61 5.99 -21.42
C TRP A 105 19.39 6.54 -22.60
N GLU A 106 20.00 5.67 -23.40
CA GLU A 106 20.81 6.11 -24.54
C GLU A 106 19.98 6.83 -25.59
N ALA A 107 18.73 6.39 -25.82
CA ALA A 107 17.82 7.07 -26.72
C ALA A 107 17.51 8.50 -26.23
N ALA A 108 17.22 8.65 -24.93
CA ALA A 108 17.01 9.97 -24.31
C ALA A 108 18.29 10.83 -24.34
N ALA A 109 19.44 10.25 -23.99
CA ALA A 109 20.74 10.92 -24.00
C ALA A 109 21.11 11.42 -25.42
N ARG A 110 20.86 10.61 -26.45
CA ARG A 110 21.06 10.97 -27.86
C ARG A 110 20.13 12.10 -28.30
N ALA A 111 18.86 12.07 -27.90
CA ALA A 111 17.90 13.14 -28.19
C ALA A 111 18.33 14.49 -27.58
N HIS A 112 19.02 14.47 -26.43
CA HIS A 112 19.59 15.66 -25.79
C HIS A 112 21.03 16.00 -26.25
N GLY A 113 21.49 15.44 -27.37
CA GLY A 113 22.77 15.80 -27.99
C GLY A 113 24.02 15.26 -27.28
N THR A 114 23.88 14.37 -26.29
CA THR A 114 25.03 13.77 -25.61
C THR A 114 25.55 12.56 -26.40
N ARG A 115 26.77 12.65 -26.94
CA ARG A 115 27.46 11.53 -27.61
C ARG A 115 28.09 10.60 -26.57
N ARG A 116 27.36 9.56 -26.15
CA ARG A 116 27.97 8.38 -25.50
C ARG A 116 27.55 7.12 -26.27
N SER A 117 28.53 6.42 -26.82
CA SER A 117 28.38 5.25 -27.70
C SER A 117 29.04 4.03 -27.08
N SER A 118 28.47 3.49 -26.00
CA SER A 118 28.88 2.18 -25.49
C SER A 118 27.66 1.47 -24.92
N GLY A 119 27.22 0.42 -25.61
CA GLY A 119 25.89 -0.13 -25.53
C GLY A 119 25.32 -0.41 -24.14
N CYS A 120 24.08 0.03 -23.96
CA CYS A 120 23.07 -0.35 -23.00
C CYS A 120 23.63 -0.62 -21.59
N CYS A 121 23.91 -1.90 -21.29
CA CYS A 121 24.30 -2.34 -19.95
C CYS A 121 25.79 -2.57 -19.77
N ALA A 122 26.59 -2.57 -20.85
CA ALA A 122 28.02 -2.81 -20.79
C ALA A 122 28.78 -1.60 -20.21
N ALA A 123 28.33 -0.38 -20.52
CA ALA A 123 28.93 0.84 -20.01
C ALA A 123 29.07 0.83 -18.48
N PRO A 124 30.20 1.28 -17.91
CA PRO A 124 30.41 1.32 -16.47
C PRO A 124 29.36 2.19 -15.79
N GLU A 125 28.99 1.86 -14.55
CA GLU A 125 28.14 2.72 -13.74
C GLU A 125 28.97 3.91 -13.26
N GLU A 126 28.56 5.13 -13.65
CA GLU A 126 29.17 6.37 -13.20
C GLU A 126 28.18 7.09 -12.28
N LEU A 127 28.31 6.85 -10.98
CA LEU A 127 27.61 7.58 -9.94
C LEU A 127 28.57 8.53 -9.23
N PRO A 128 28.10 9.68 -8.71
CA PRO A 128 28.89 10.48 -7.79
C PRO A 128 29.33 9.62 -6.59
N ALA A 129 30.57 9.78 -6.12
CA ALA A 129 31.08 9.00 -4.97
C ALA A 129 30.16 9.11 -3.74
N ALA A 130 29.49 10.25 -3.57
CA ALA A 130 28.50 10.48 -2.52
C ALA A 130 27.30 9.54 -2.59
N ALA A 131 26.97 8.95 -3.75
CA ALA A 131 25.89 7.97 -3.88
C ALA A 131 26.14 6.72 -3.00
N ALA A 132 27.41 6.32 -2.84
CA ALA A 132 27.80 5.14 -2.06
C ALA A 132 27.67 5.36 -0.54
N THR A 133 27.67 6.61 -0.08
CA THR A 133 27.62 6.94 1.36
C THR A 133 26.34 7.70 1.67
N PRO A 134 25.26 7.03 2.11
CA PRO A 134 24.08 7.74 2.57
C PRO A 134 24.46 8.64 3.77
N PRO A 135 23.90 9.85 3.89
CA PRO A 135 24.20 10.72 5.03
C PRO A 135 23.90 10.01 6.36
N LEU A 136 24.94 9.82 7.18
CA LEU A 136 24.83 9.33 8.56
C LEU A 136 24.00 10.26 9.46
N ARG A 137 23.77 11.51 9.01
CA ARG A 137 23.13 12.59 9.76
C ARG A 137 21.60 12.53 9.87
N GLU A 138 20.90 11.59 9.22
CA GLU A 138 19.43 11.50 9.40
C GLU A 138 19.03 11.09 10.83
N ALA A 139 19.90 10.37 11.54
CA ALA A 139 19.70 9.93 12.92
C ALA A 139 19.78 11.08 13.95
N ALA A 140 20.37 12.23 13.59
CA ALA A 140 20.63 13.33 14.53
C ALA A 140 19.36 14.11 14.95
N LEU A 141 18.21 13.78 14.39
CA LEU A 141 16.92 14.40 14.73
C LEU A 141 16.12 13.47 15.63
N VAL A 142 16.33 13.65 16.93
CA VAL A 142 15.52 13.01 17.97
C VAL A 142 14.18 13.75 18.04
N GLY A 143 13.19 13.33 17.25
CA GLY A 143 11.83 13.90 17.32
C GLY A 143 10.98 13.74 16.05
N PRO A 144 9.71 14.20 16.08
CA PRO A 144 8.85 14.31 14.91
C PRO A 144 9.52 15.07 13.77
N CYS A 145 9.38 14.54 12.55
CA CYS A 145 9.74 15.29 11.35
C CYS A 145 8.79 16.49 11.21
N ARG A 146 9.30 17.68 10.94
CA ARG A 146 8.45 18.84 10.71
C ARG A 146 8.04 18.93 9.24
N ASP A 147 7.12 19.83 8.96
CA ASP A 147 6.76 20.15 7.59
C ASP A 147 8.00 20.64 6.81
N GLY A 148 8.20 20.10 5.61
CA GLY A 148 9.41 20.31 4.79
C GLY A 148 10.62 19.42 5.11
N ASP A 149 10.62 18.65 6.20
CA ASP A 149 11.68 17.68 6.51
C ASP A 149 11.50 16.33 5.81
N LEU A 150 10.27 16.05 5.36
CA LEU A 150 9.96 14.79 4.69
C LEU A 150 10.64 14.75 3.31
N VAL A 151 11.33 13.65 3.03
CA VAL A 151 11.91 13.42 1.70
C VAL A 151 10.78 13.36 0.68
N ALA A 152 10.87 14.20 -0.35
CA ALA A 152 9.91 14.20 -1.44
C ALA A 152 9.98 12.86 -2.20
N VAL A 153 8.86 12.14 -2.25
CA VAL A 153 8.72 10.82 -2.91
C VAL A 153 7.56 10.76 -3.91
N THR A 154 6.76 11.82 -4.01
CA THR A 154 5.63 11.99 -4.94
C THR A 154 5.61 13.40 -5.51
N MET A 155 4.71 13.67 -6.46
CA MET A 155 4.43 15.06 -6.84
C MET A 155 3.69 15.79 -5.70
N PRO A 156 3.88 17.13 -5.56
CA PRO A 156 3.24 17.90 -4.49
C PRO A 156 1.71 17.77 -4.42
N ARG A 157 1.03 17.68 -5.57
CA ARG A 157 -0.43 17.50 -5.67
C ARG A 157 -0.93 16.21 -5.01
N GLU A 158 -0.07 15.20 -4.88
CA GLU A 158 -0.43 13.91 -4.30
C GLU A 158 -0.29 13.91 -2.76
N ALA A 159 0.28 14.96 -2.17
CA ALA A 159 0.54 15.04 -0.73
C ALA A 159 -0.74 14.87 0.11
N GLY A 160 -1.85 15.49 -0.30
CA GLY A 160 -3.13 15.38 0.42
C GLY A 160 -3.71 13.96 0.39
N GLU A 161 -3.64 13.28 -0.77
CA GLU A 161 -4.10 11.89 -0.88
C GLU A 161 -3.21 10.94 -0.06
N MET A 162 -1.91 11.20 -0.03
CA MET A 162 -0.95 10.46 0.78
C MET A 162 -1.22 10.64 2.27
N GLN A 163 -1.48 11.86 2.71
CA GLN A 163 -1.87 12.17 4.10
C GLN A 163 -3.13 11.41 4.50
N ALA A 164 -4.15 11.43 3.64
CA ALA A 164 -5.37 10.67 3.87
C ALA A 164 -5.11 9.15 3.91
N ALA A 165 -4.20 8.61 3.08
CA ALA A 165 -3.83 7.20 3.13
C ALA A 165 -3.15 6.79 4.45
N VAL A 166 -2.31 7.68 4.99
CA VAL A 166 -1.67 7.51 6.30
C VAL A 166 -2.70 7.55 7.43
N LEU A 167 -3.64 8.48 7.35
CA LEU A 167 -4.73 8.60 8.31
C LEU A 167 -5.66 7.37 8.29
N ASP A 168 -6.01 6.87 7.10
CA ASP A 168 -6.80 5.63 6.92
C ASP A 168 -6.11 4.41 7.58
N ALA A 169 -4.77 4.42 7.63
CA ALA A 169 -3.97 3.39 8.30
C ALA A 169 -3.84 3.61 9.82
N ARG A 170 -4.42 4.69 10.37
CA ARG A 170 -4.31 5.12 11.77
C ARG A 170 -2.86 5.31 12.23
N LEU A 171 -2.04 5.91 11.38
CA LEU A 171 -0.64 6.20 11.67
C LEU A 171 -0.40 7.72 11.70
N PRO A 172 0.54 8.20 12.53
CA PRO A 172 0.95 9.60 12.50
C PRO A 172 1.66 9.90 11.18
N TRP A 173 1.45 11.11 10.63
CA TRP A 173 2.06 11.51 9.36
C TRP A 173 3.56 11.86 9.50
N TRP A 174 3.91 12.51 10.60
CA TRP A 174 5.24 13.08 10.87
C TRP A 174 6.17 12.18 11.69
N GLU A 175 5.68 11.02 12.14
CA GLU A 175 6.37 10.15 13.08
C GLU A 175 6.20 8.68 12.73
N LEU A 176 7.17 7.87 13.19
CA LEU A 176 7.05 6.42 13.15
C LEU A 176 6.17 5.98 14.32
N SER A 177 5.32 4.99 14.09
CA SER A 177 4.58 4.32 15.16
C SER A 177 5.52 3.53 16.07
N ALA A 178 5.04 3.19 17.27
CA ALA A 178 5.79 2.33 18.19
C ALA A 178 6.11 0.96 17.58
N ALA A 179 5.21 0.41 16.75
CA ALA A 179 5.42 -0.86 16.07
C ALA A 179 6.54 -0.78 15.02
N GLU A 180 6.59 0.31 14.25
CA GLU A 180 7.66 0.56 13.28
C GLU A 180 9.00 0.74 13.98
N ARG A 181 9.07 1.57 15.03
CA ARG A 181 10.30 1.77 15.82
C ARG A 181 10.86 0.46 16.36
N ARG A 182 10.01 -0.38 16.95
CA ARG A 182 10.42 -1.71 17.44
C ARG A 182 10.94 -2.62 16.33
N LEU A 183 10.37 -2.51 15.13
CA LEU A 183 10.77 -3.35 13.99
C LEU A 183 12.04 -2.87 13.30
N TYR A 184 12.35 -1.57 13.39
CA TYR A 184 13.55 -0.97 12.81
C TYR A 184 14.74 -0.98 13.77
N HIS A 185 14.51 -1.05 15.08
CA HIS A 185 15.54 -1.12 16.09
C HIS A 185 16.55 -2.25 15.82
N GLY A 186 17.85 -1.95 15.90
CA GLY A 186 18.96 -2.86 15.60
C GLY A 186 19.13 -3.20 14.13
N THR A 187 18.42 -2.52 13.22
CA THR A 187 18.53 -2.73 11.77
C THR A 187 19.13 -1.52 11.07
N PRO A 188 19.63 -1.65 9.82
CA PRO A 188 20.10 -0.50 9.03
C PRO A 188 19.05 0.60 8.78
N LEU A 189 17.77 0.35 9.10
CA LEU A 189 16.69 1.35 9.00
C LEU A 189 16.60 2.30 10.19
N GLU A 190 17.10 1.89 11.36
CA GLU A 190 17.03 2.69 12.59
C GLU A 190 17.56 4.13 12.42
N PRO A 191 18.72 4.37 11.79
CA PRO A 191 19.25 5.72 11.60
C PRO A 191 18.57 6.51 10.47
N LEU A 192 17.54 5.95 9.80
CA LEU A 192 16.93 6.51 8.58
C LEU A 192 15.43 6.85 8.73
N PRO A 193 14.99 7.52 9.82
CA PRO A 193 13.57 7.72 10.08
C PRO A 193 12.86 8.50 8.97
N ARG A 194 13.51 9.51 8.38
CA ARG A 194 12.93 10.34 7.30
C ARG A 194 12.64 9.54 6.03
N ARG A 195 13.58 8.68 5.62
CA ARG A 195 13.38 7.78 4.47
C ARG A 195 12.32 6.74 4.77
N CYS A 196 12.35 6.13 5.95
CA CYS A 196 11.33 5.18 6.36
C CYS A 196 9.93 5.80 6.32
N LEU A 197 9.79 7.03 6.82
CA LEU A 197 8.53 7.78 6.78
C LEU A 197 8.07 8.08 5.36
N ALA A 198 8.96 8.61 4.52
CA ALA A 198 8.61 8.94 3.14
C ALA A 198 8.17 7.70 2.36
N ILE A 199 8.96 6.62 2.45
CA ILE A 199 8.64 5.33 1.83
C ILE A 199 7.32 4.78 2.39
N ARG A 200 7.10 4.84 3.70
CA ARG A 200 5.87 4.36 4.32
C ARG A 200 4.65 5.11 3.82
N ASN A 201 4.72 6.43 3.76
CA ASN A 201 3.62 7.26 3.29
C ASN A 201 3.29 6.96 1.82
N LEU A 202 4.32 6.83 0.97
CA LEU A 202 4.17 6.41 -0.42
C LEU A 202 3.52 5.02 -0.54
N LEU A 203 4.00 4.03 0.21
CA LEU A 203 3.47 2.66 0.12
C LEU A 203 2.00 2.59 0.56
N LEU A 204 1.59 3.37 1.56
CA LEU A 204 0.19 3.46 1.98
C LEU A 204 -0.68 4.13 0.92
N LEU A 205 -0.19 5.19 0.27
CA LEU A 205 -0.88 5.81 -0.87
C LEU A 205 -1.11 4.80 -2.00
N LEU A 206 -0.05 4.12 -2.43
CA LEU A 206 -0.15 3.09 -3.46
C LEU A 206 -1.13 2.00 -3.04
N TRP A 207 -1.15 1.63 -1.76
CA TRP A 207 -1.98 0.54 -1.26
C TRP A 207 -3.45 0.94 -1.30
N ARG A 208 -3.73 2.18 -0.90
CA ARG A 208 -5.06 2.79 -1.00
C ARG A 208 -5.59 2.75 -2.43
N ARG A 209 -4.76 3.13 -3.42
CA ARG A 209 -5.11 3.10 -4.84
C ARG A 209 -5.29 1.68 -5.40
N ARG A 210 -4.57 0.69 -4.86
CA ARG A 210 -4.56 -0.72 -5.33
C ARG A 210 -5.48 -1.68 -4.57
N ARG A 211 -6.26 -1.22 -3.59
CA ARG A 211 -7.15 -2.10 -2.78
C ARG A 211 -8.04 -3.02 -3.62
N ALA A 212 -8.51 -2.56 -4.79
CA ALA A 212 -9.37 -3.36 -5.68
C ALA A 212 -8.61 -4.39 -6.56
N SER A 213 -7.35 -4.10 -6.94
CA SER A 213 -6.56 -4.94 -7.87
C SER A 213 -5.70 -6.01 -7.18
N GLY A 214 -5.57 -5.92 -5.85
CA GLY A 214 -5.27 -7.10 -5.03
C GLY A 214 -3.80 -7.35 -4.70
N ARG A 215 -2.88 -6.41 -4.96
CA ARG A 215 -1.51 -6.33 -4.41
C ARG A 215 -0.72 -5.17 -5.01
N ILE A 216 0.29 -4.69 -4.27
CA ILE A 216 1.39 -3.88 -4.80
C ILE A 216 2.65 -4.73 -4.82
N SER A 217 3.39 -4.71 -5.92
CA SER A 217 4.71 -5.33 -6.00
C SER A 217 5.82 -4.36 -5.54
N LEU A 218 6.97 -4.91 -5.10
CA LEU A 218 8.13 -4.09 -4.80
C LEU A 218 8.61 -3.31 -6.03
N GLN A 219 8.51 -3.90 -7.23
CA GLN A 219 8.91 -3.26 -8.47
C GLN A 219 8.02 -2.06 -8.82
N GLU A 220 6.71 -2.21 -8.65
CA GLU A 220 5.77 -1.11 -8.80
C GLU A 220 6.07 0.02 -7.82
N ALA A 221 6.26 -0.32 -6.53
CA ALA A 221 6.62 0.67 -5.53
C ALA A 221 7.92 1.40 -5.88
N ARG A 222 8.93 0.68 -6.42
CA ARG A 222 10.17 1.27 -6.92
C ARG A 222 9.92 2.27 -8.01
N ARG A 223 9.11 1.92 -9.02
CA ARG A 223 8.81 2.81 -10.16
C ARG A 223 8.03 4.05 -9.74
N SER A 224 7.22 3.96 -8.68
CA SER A 224 6.46 5.09 -8.16
C SER A 224 7.25 6.09 -7.30
N VAL A 225 8.51 5.81 -6.93
CA VAL A 225 9.33 6.77 -6.17
C VAL A 225 9.72 7.95 -7.07
N ASN A 226 9.10 9.09 -6.82
CA ASN A 226 9.36 10.35 -7.49
C ASN A 226 10.23 11.23 -6.58
N ALA A 227 11.55 11.04 -6.71
CA ALA A 227 12.58 11.81 -6.03
C ALA A 227 13.67 12.21 -7.03
N CYS A 228 14.26 13.38 -6.81
CA CYS A 228 15.38 13.90 -7.60
C CYS A 228 16.70 13.76 -6.83
N GLY A 229 17.81 13.77 -7.56
CA GLY A 229 19.15 13.68 -7.01
C GLY A 229 19.46 12.33 -6.36
N LEU A 230 20.50 12.31 -5.53
CA LEU A 230 21.01 11.11 -4.86
C LEU A 230 19.98 10.47 -3.90
N HIS A 231 19.02 11.24 -3.40
CA HIS A 231 17.92 10.72 -2.57
C HIS A 231 17.18 9.58 -3.24
N ARG A 232 16.99 9.63 -4.56
CA ARG A 232 16.29 8.57 -5.29
C ARG A 232 16.98 7.22 -5.17
N ILE A 233 18.31 7.22 -5.18
CA ILE A 233 19.16 6.03 -5.05
C ILE A 233 19.06 5.49 -3.62
N TRP A 234 19.18 6.36 -2.62
CA TRP A 234 19.11 5.97 -1.23
C TRP A 234 17.73 5.47 -0.80
N LEU A 235 16.66 6.07 -1.34
CA LEU A 235 15.29 5.59 -1.17
C LEU A 235 15.11 4.20 -1.76
N ASP A 236 15.70 3.88 -2.92
CA ASP A 236 15.65 2.52 -3.49
C ASP A 236 16.35 1.49 -2.61
N GLY A 237 17.44 1.88 -1.93
CA GLY A 237 18.12 1.02 -0.95
C GLY A 237 17.27 0.74 0.29
N ALA A 238 16.58 1.76 0.82
CA ALA A 238 15.72 1.63 2.00
C ALA A 238 14.33 1.03 1.69
N LEU A 239 13.88 1.08 0.44
CA LEU A 239 12.53 0.67 0.04
C LEU A 239 12.24 -0.82 0.28
N PRO A 240 13.08 -1.79 -0.14
CA PRO A 240 12.82 -3.21 0.11
C PRO A 240 12.61 -3.57 1.58
N PRO A 241 13.50 -3.20 2.53
CA PRO A 241 13.30 -3.54 3.93
C PRO A 241 12.08 -2.83 4.55
N VAL A 242 11.76 -1.58 4.18
CA VAL A 242 10.54 -0.90 4.63
C VAL A 242 9.28 -1.57 4.06
N PHE A 243 9.28 -1.95 2.78
CA PHE A 243 8.19 -2.68 2.15
C PHE A 243 7.91 -4.01 2.87
N HIS A 244 8.96 -4.76 3.18
CA HIS A 244 8.83 -6.01 3.94
C HIS A 244 8.37 -5.77 5.38
N ALA A 245 8.82 -4.69 6.02
CA ALA A 245 8.38 -4.31 7.35
C ALA A 245 6.87 -4.00 7.40
N LEU A 246 6.37 -3.15 6.51
CA LEU A 246 4.95 -2.80 6.46
C LEU A 246 4.07 -4.00 6.10
N ARG A 247 4.56 -4.91 5.24
CA ARG A 247 3.88 -6.17 4.94
C ARG A 247 3.83 -7.11 6.16
N ARG A 248 4.86 -7.12 7.01
CA ARG A 248 4.87 -7.88 8.28
C ARG A 248 3.93 -7.28 9.31
N LEU A 249 3.86 -5.94 9.37
CA LEU A 249 2.92 -5.22 10.23
C LEU A 249 1.47 -5.31 9.73
N GLY A 250 1.22 -5.84 8.53
CA GLY A 250 -0.11 -5.91 7.95
C GLY A 250 -0.68 -4.56 7.56
N LEU A 251 0.18 -3.58 7.25
CA LEU A 251 -0.22 -2.23 6.84
C LEU A 251 -0.43 -2.12 5.32
N ILE A 252 0.28 -2.95 4.56
CA ILE A 252 0.12 -3.08 3.10
C ILE A 252 0.00 -4.55 2.73
N ASN A 253 -0.61 -4.83 1.58
CA ASN A 253 -0.72 -6.18 1.03
C ASN A 253 -1.34 -7.20 2.00
N PHE A 254 -2.11 -6.74 2.99
CA PHE A 254 -2.92 -7.60 3.84
C PHE A 254 -4.23 -7.89 3.12
N SER A 255 -4.77 -9.10 3.27
CA SER A 255 -6.01 -9.55 2.61
C SER A 255 -6.02 -9.52 1.06
N ALA A 256 -4.95 -9.06 0.44
CA ALA A 256 -4.83 -8.72 -0.97
C ALA A 256 -5.07 -9.91 -1.93
N GLY A 257 -6.09 -9.77 -2.80
CA GLY A 257 -6.43 -10.69 -3.88
C GLY A 257 -7.93 -10.62 -4.26
N PRO A 258 -8.30 -10.70 -5.54
CA PRO A 258 -9.69 -10.53 -6.02
C PRO A 258 -10.65 -11.67 -5.62
N ARG A 259 -10.12 -12.71 -4.98
CA ARG A 259 -10.89 -13.81 -4.40
C ARG A 259 -10.34 -14.08 -2.99
N LEU A 260 -11.20 -14.60 -2.12
CA LEU A 260 -10.83 -15.41 -0.95
C LEU A 260 -10.11 -16.70 -1.37
N SER A 261 -9.30 -16.65 -2.44
CA SER A 261 -8.43 -17.74 -2.79
C SER A 261 -7.37 -17.83 -1.70
N LEU A 262 -7.28 -19.02 -1.14
CA LEU A 262 -6.15 -19.42 -0.32
C LEU A 262 -4.92 -19.67 -1.22
N SER A 263 -5.02 -19.69 -2.56
CA SER A 263 -3.83 -19.77 -3.40
C SER A 263 -3.02 -18.47 -3.27
N VAL A 264 -1.86 -18.57 -2.63
CA VAL A 264 -0.89 -17.50 -2.49
C VAL A 264 0.31 -17.89 -3.35
N PRO A 265 0.88 -17.01 -4.19
CA PRO A 265 2.18 -17.24 -4.79
C PRO A 265 3.22 -17.48 -3.68
N THR A 266 3.85 -18.66 -3.73
CA THR A 266 4.70 -19.22 -2.66
C THR A 266 6.09 -18.58 -2.56
N ASN A 267 6.45 -17.66 -3.45
CA ASN A 267 7.86 -17.38 -3.75
C ASN A 267 8.38 -16.00 -3.33
N GLU A 268 7.64 -15.22 -2.55
CA GLU A 268 8.13 -13.88 -2.14
C GLU A 268 8.87 -13.86 -0.79
N ARG A 269 9.31 -15.02 -0.31
CA ARG A 269 10.26 -15.06 0.80
C ARG A 269 11.62 -14.63 0.27
N GLY A 270 12.12 -13.50 0.79
CA GLY A 270 13.56 -13.39 1.01
C GLY A 270 13.99 -14.63 1.81
N ARG A 271 15.05 -15.29 1.36
CA ARG A 271 15.49 -16.67 1.67
C ARG A 271 15.72 -17.05 3.17
N ALA A 272 15.21 -16.31 4.15
CA ALA A 272 15.74 -16.31 5.50
C ALA A 272 15.14 -17.34 6.49
N ALA A 273 13.96 -17.95 6.25
CA ALA A 273 13.41 -18.93 7.20
C ALA A 273 12.54 -20.04 6.55
N PRO A 274 12.64 -21.30 7.04
CA PRO A 274 11.80 -22.40 6.57
C PRO A 274 10.32 -22.18 6.95
N PRO A 275 9.37 -22.76 6.20
CA PRO A 275 7.94 -22.63 6.49
C PRO A 275 7.58 -23.28 7.83
N LEU A 276 7.23 -22.43 8.81
CA LEU A 276 6.64 -22.89 10.06
C LEU A 276 5.27 -23.55 9.85
N ARG A 277 4.98 -24.59 10.63
CA ARG A 277 3.64 -25.16 10.81
C ARG A 277 2.99 -24.48 12.00
N VAL A 278 1.81 -23.90 11.82
CA VAL A 278 1.13 -23.10 12.84
C VAL A 278 -0.27 -23.63 13.05
N VAL A 279 -0.68 -23.85 14.31
CA VAL A 279 -2.09 -24.18 14.62
C VAL A 279 -2.80 -22.90 15.03
N VAL A 280 -3.94 -22.63 14.40
CA VAL A 280 -4.82 -21.50 14.71
C VAL A 280 -6.11 -22.06 15.31
N VAL A 281 -6.42 -21.67 16.54
CA VAL A 281 -7.63 -22.12 17.25
C VAL A 281 -8.73 -21.06 17.07
N GLY A 282 -9.87 -21.48 16.50
CA GLY A 282 -11.00 -20.63 16.12
C GLY A 282 -10.97 -20.23 14.63
N ALA A 283 -12.08 -20.47 13.93
CA ALA A 283 -12.34 -20.04 12.55
C ALA A 283 -13.33 -18.86 12.47
N GLY A 284 -13.29 -17.97 13.46
CA GLY A 284 -13.88 -16.63 13.36
C GLY A 284 -13.07 -15.67 12.49
N ILE A 285 -13.49 -14.41 12.38
CA ILE A 285 -12.80 -13.41 11.53
C ILE A 285 -11.32 -13.24 11.88
N ALA A 286 -10.97 -13.23 13.17
CA ALA A 286 -9.60 -13.11 13.63
C ALA A 286 -8.74 -14.32 13.22
N GLY A 287 -9.21 -15.54 13.48
CA GLY A 287 -8.49 -16.76 13.15
C GLY A 287 -8.33 -16.98 11.65
N LEU A 288 -9.37 -16.70 10.86
CA LEU A 288 -9.30 -16.76 9.41
C LEU A 288 -8.36 -15.69 8.82
N ALA A 289 -8.38 -14.47 9.37
CA ALA A 289 -7.45 -13.42 8.96
C ALA A 289 -5.99 -13.80 9.27
N ALA A 290 -5.72 -14.31 10.49
CA ALA A 290 -4.40 -14.78 10.89
C ALA A 290 -3.92 -15.93 9.99
N ALA A 291 -4.76 -16.95 9.77
CA ALA A 291 -4.44 -18.07 8.89
C ALA A 291 -4.16 -17.62 7.45
N ARG A 292 -4.96 -16.71 6.90
CA ARG A 292 -4.72 -16.13 5.57
C ARG A 292 -3.38 -15.42 5.52
N GLN A 293 -3.07 -14.58 6.50
CA GLN A 293 -1.84 -13.81 6.54
C GLN A 293 -0.59 -14.70 6.69
N LEU A 294 -0.64 -15.69 7.58
CA LEU A 294 0.42 -16.69 7.76
C LEU A 294 0.71 -17.44 6.46
N ARG A 295 -0.35 -17.85 5.75
CA ARG A 295 -0.23 -18.50 4.45
C ARG A 295 0.33 -17.54 3.38
N MET A 296 -0.03 -16.25 3.43
CA MET A 296 0.53 -15.20 2.57
C MET A 296 2.01 -14.92 2.82
N TRP A 297 2.50 -15.22 4.02
CA TRP A 297 3.93 -15.22 4.38
C TRP A 297 4.60 -16.59 4.10
N GLY A 298 3.88 -17.54 3.49
CA GLY A 298 4.37 -18.86 3.09
C GLY A 298 4.37 -19.91 4.20
N HIS A 299 3.79 -19.63 5.38
CA HIS A 299 3.67 -20.61 6.46
C HIS A 299 2.55 -21.62 6.17
N ARG A 300 2.49 -22.68 6.97
CA ARG A 300 1.49 -23.75 6.85
C ARG A 300 0.54 -23.72 8.05
N PRO A 301 -0.50 -22.87 8.03
CA PRO A 301 -1.49 -22.82 9.10
C PRO A 301 -2.51 -23.98 9.00
N LEU A 302 -2.84 -24.58 10.14
CA LEU A 302 -3.96 -25.49 10.35
C LEU A 302 -4.98 -24.79 11.25
N VAL A 303 -6.21 -24.60 10.78
CA VAL A 303 -7.27 -23.95 11.56
C VAL A 303 -8.16 -25.02 12.21
N LEU A 304 -8.34 -24.93 13.53
CA LEU A 304 -9.21 -25.81 14.32
C LEU A 304 -10.40 -25.00 14.84
N GLU A 305 -11.63 -25.42 14.54
CA GLU A 305 -12.86 -24.75 14.99
C GLU A 305 -13.69 -25.72 15.83
N ALA A 306 -14.25 -25.24 16.93
CA ALA A 306 -15.07 -26.04 17.83
C ALA A 306 -16.47 -26.27 17.25
N GLN A 307 -17.01 -25.28 16.54
CA GLN A 307 -18.31 -25.36 15.88
C GLN A 307 -18.26 -26.17 14.58
N LYS A 308 -19.42 -26.66 14.14
CA LYS A 308 -19.58 -27.32 12.82
C LYS A 308 -19.59 -26.33 11.63
N ARG A 309 -19.26 -25.06 11.87
CA ARG A 309 -19.30 -23.96 10.89
C ARG A 309 -18.18 -22.95 11.17
N ILE A 310 -17.84 -22.16 10.16
CA ILE A 310 -16.89 -21.05 10.28
C ILE A 310 -17.61 -19.71 10.49
N GLY A 311 -16.85 -18.65 10.76
CA GLY A 311 -17.34 -17.27 10.81
C GLY A 311 -17.68 -16.75 12.21
N GLY A 312 -17.75 -17.63 13.21
CA GLY A 312 -18.00 -17.27 14.60
C GLY A 312 -19.21 -16.33 14.78
N LEU A 313 -19.03 -15.24 15.52
CA LEU A 313 -20.07 -14.25 15.81
C LEU A 313 -20.71 -13.64 14.56
N ILE A 314 -19.97 -13.52 13.44
CA ILE A 314 -20.52 -12.95 12.20
C ILE A 314 -21.61 -13.87 11.64
N SER A 315 -21.35 -15.18 11.60
CA SER A 315 -22.35 -16.14 11.13
C SER A 315 -23.57 -16.16 12.06
N GLU A 316 -23.37 -16.00 13.37
CA GLU A 316 -24.45 -15.91 14.34
C GLU A 316 -25.32 -14.66 14.17
N LEU A 317 -24.68 -13.51 13.99
CA LEU A 317 -25.37 -12.24 13.77
C LEU A 317 -26.14 -12.26 12.45
N MET A 318 -25.53 -12.74 11.37
CA MET A 318 -26.17 -12.84 10.06
C MET A 318 -27.39 -13.75 10.10
N ASN A 319 -27.30 -14.91 10.77
CA ASN A 319 -28.44 -15.82 10.91
C ASN A 319 -29.58 -15.16 11.71
N ARG A 320 -29.27 -14.44 12.79
CA ARG A 320 -30.27 -13.71 13.57
C ARG A 320 -30.96 -12.62 12.75
N LEU A 321 -30.19 -11.81 12.03
CA LEU A 321 -30.72 -10.74 11.17
C LEU A 321 -31.61 -11.30 10.06
N ILE A 322 -31.17 -12.38 9.39
CA ILE A 322 -31.96 -13.05 8.35
C ILE A 322 -33.28 -13.57 8.93
N ASN A 323 -33.23 -14.23 10.09
CA ASN A 323 -34.44 -14.76 10.73
C ASN A 323 -35.41 -13.65 11.16
N GLN A 324 -34.89 -12.53 11.68
CA GLN A 324 -35.71 -11.35 12.00
C GLN A 324 -36.38 -10.75 10.76
N LEU A 325 -35.63 -10.63 9.65
CA LEU A 325 -36.17 -10.13 8.38
C LEU A 325 -37.25 -11.06 7.80
N ILE A 326 -37.02 -12.38 7.86
CA ILE A 326 -38.00 -13.38 7.43
C ILE A 326 -39.26 -13.30 8.30
N GLY A 327 -39.11 -13.19 9.62
CA GLY A 327 -40.24 -13.03 10.54
C GLY A 327 -41.04 -11.76 10.27
N ALA A 328 -40.36 -10.62 10.13
CA ALA A 328 -41.02 -9.34 9.84
C ALA A 328 -41.75 -9.32 8.49
N GLU A 329 -41.24 -10.02 7.48
CA GLU A 329 -41.88 -10.16 6.18
C GLU A 329 -43.10 -11.09 6.25
N ALA A 330 -43.01 -12.20 6.99
CA ALA A 330 -44.14 -13.09 7.24
C ALA A 330 -45.28 -12.36 7.98
N ASP A 331 -44.95 -11.56 9.00
CA ASP A 331 -45.92 -10.75 9.76
C ASP A 331 -46.58 -9.69 8.87
N ARG A 332 -45.82 -9.05 7.96
CA ARG A 332 -46.37 -8.08 7.00
C ARG A 332 -47.36 -8.74 6.03
N ARG A 333 -47.04 -9.92 5.51
CA ARG A 333 -47.96 -10.69 4.65
C ARG A 333 -49.21 -11.13 5.38
N ALA A 334 -49.07 -11.64 6.60
CA ALA A 334 -50.22 -12.03 7.42
C ALA A 334 -51.17 -10.86 7.72
N ARG A 335 -50.64 -9.64 7.91
CA ARG A 335 -51.46 -8.42 8.07
C ARG A 335 -52.14 -7.99 6.77
N ALA A 336 -51.48 -8.15 5.62
CA ALA A 336 -52.08 -7.87 4.32
C ALA A 336 -53.22 -8.85 3.99
N ASP A 337 -53.02 -10.14 4.26
CA ASP A 337 -54.02 -11.19 4.01
C ASP A 337 -55.17 -11.14 5.02
N GLY A 338 -54.89 -10.77 6.29
CA GLY A 338 -55.90 -10.60 7.34
C GLY A 338 -56.79 -9.36 7.19
N GLY A 339 -56.41 -8.41 6.34
CA GLY A 339 -57.19 -7.19 6.05
C GLY A 339 -58.35 -7.40 5.06
N ALA A 340 -58.40 -8.53 4.36
CA ALA A 340 -59.40 -8.80 3.32
C ALA A 340 -60.65 -9.57 3.81
N GLY A 341 -60.74 -9.90 5.10
CA GLY A 341 -61.74 -10.87 5.62
C GLY A 341 -62.83 -10.34 6.54
N ARG A 342 -63.01 -9.02 6.73
CA ARG A 342 -64.08 -8.50 7.60
C ARG A 342 -64.88 -7.39 6.93
N ARG A 343 -65.82 -7.78 6.07
CA ARG A 343 -67.08 -7.04 5.84
C ARG A 343 -68.12 -7.96 5.17
N ALA A 344 -69.32 -7.90 5.75
CA ALA A 344 -70.63 -8.37 5.26
C ALA A 344 -71.03 -9.85 5.48
N GLY A 345 -72.17 -10.03 6.18
CA GLY A 345 -73.03 -11.20 6.03
C GLY A 345 -73.53 -11.83 7.33
N GLY A 346 -74.36 -11.12 8.10
CA GLY A 346 -75.15 -11.76 9.16
C GLY A 346 -76.38 -12.46 8.59
N HIS A 347 -76.74 -13.63 9.12
CA HIS A 347 -78.10 -14.11 9.39
C HIS A 347 -78.02 -15.40 10.22
N GLY A 348 -78.79 -15.46 11.30
CA GLY A 348 -78.74 -16.55 12.27
C GLY A 348 -79.51 -17.82 11.86
N ARG A 349 -79.23 -18.92 12.57
CA ARG A 349 -80.19 -19.79 13.27
C ARG A 349 -79.47 -20.99 13.88
N ASP A 350 -79.75 -21.17 15.16
CA ASP A 350 -79.83 -22.37 16.01
C ASP A 350 -79.19 -23.73 15.65
N ALA A 351 -78.60 -24.28 16.71
CA ALA A 351 -78.72 -25.66 17.22
C ALA A 351 -77.66 -26.73 16.87
N ALA A 352 -77.39 -27.50 17.94
CA ALA A 352 -76.93 -28.90 18.01
C ALA A 352 -75.41 -29.20 18.15
N ARG A 353 -75.06 -29.45 19.42
CA ARG A 353 -74.26 -30.57 19.98
C ARG A 353 -73.41 -31.47 19.06
N ARG A 354 -72.22 -31.78 19.63
CA ARG A 354 -71.47 -33.06 19.64
C ARG A 354 -70.80 -33.55 18.35
N ASP A 355 -69.46 -33.56 18.42
CA ASP A 355 -68.58 -34.75 18.46
C ASP A 355 -67.28 -34.54 17.68
N GLY A 356 -66.18 -34.86 18.36
CA GLY A 356 -64.84 -34.67 17.87
C GLY A 356 -64.50 -35.59 16.70
N ARG A 357 -64.08 -34.99 15.59
CA ARG A 357 -63.18 -35.59 14.60
C ARG A 357 -62.28 -34.49 14.03
N GLN A 358 -60.98 -34.61 14.30
CA GLN A 358 -59.93 -33.81 13.63
C GLN A 358 -59.91 -34.14 12.12
N PRO A 359 -59.91 -33.16 11.21
CA PRO A 359 -59.48 -33.38 9.84
C PRO A 359 -57.99 -33.01 9.66
N ALA A 360 -57.38 -33.77 8.75
CA ALA A 360 -55.96 -33.90 8.43
C ALA A 360 -55.14 -32.60 8.31
N ARG A 361 -53.91 -32.65 8.82
CA ARG A 361 -52.82 -31.69 8.52
C ARG A 361 -52.47 -31.76 7.03
N GLY A 362 -52.99 -30.82 6.24
CA GLY A 362 -52.52 -30.56 4.88
C GLY A 362 -51.11 -29.98 4.91
N THR A 363 -50.13 -30.75 4.43
CA THR A 363 -48.76 -30.29 4.19
C THR A 363 -48.72 -29.34 2.98
N LEU A 364 -48.65 -28.03 3.21
CA LEU A 364 -48.25 -27.09 2.16
C LEU A 364 -46.73 -27.15 2.00
N ARG A 365 -46.29 -27.71 0.85
CA ARG A 365 -44.90 -27.66 0.40
C ARG A 365 -44.50 -26.20 0.21
N ALA A 366 -43.67 -25.67 1.12
CA ALA A 366 -42.95 -24.44 0.90
C ALA A 366 -42.04 -24.60 -0.32
N ALA A 367 -42.26 -23.77 -1.34
CA ALA A 367 -41.39 -23.69 -2.51
C ALA A 367 -39.97 -23.33 -2.04
N ARG A 368 -39.05 -24.29 -2.17
CA ARG A 368 -37.62 -24.06 -1.97
C ARG A 368 -37.14 -23.11 -3.07
N LEU A 369 -36.90 -21.84 -2.71
CA LEU A 369 -36.06 -20.97 -3.53
C LEU A 369 -34.68 -21.63 -3.66
N PRO A 370 -34.09 -21.68 -4.87
CA PRO A 370 -32.79 -22.31 -5.07
C PRO A 370 -31.72 -21.51 -4.31
N ALA A 371 -31.08 -22.17 -3.35
CA ALA A 371 -29.89 -21.63 -2.70
C ALA A 371 -28.83 -21.33 -3.79
N PRO A 372 -28.10 -20.21 -3.70
CA PRO A 372 -26.98 -19.95 -4.60
C PRO A 372 -26.00 -21.12 -4.46
N ARG A 373 -25.62 -21.75 -5.58
CA ARG A 373 -24.70 -22.89 -5.64
C ARG A 373 -23.32 -22.47 -5.13
N ALA A 374 -23.13 -22.46 -3.82
CA ALA A 374 -21.81 -22.51 -3.21
C ALA A 374 -21.26 -23.92 -3.46
N ARG A 375 -20.23 -24.04 -4.31
CA ARG A 375 -19.44 -25.28 -4.37
C ARG A 375 -18.90 -25.54 -2.96
N PRO A 376 -19.12 -26.74 -2.38
CA PRO A 376 -18.57 -27.03 -1.07
C PRO A 376 -17.04 -26.96 -1.14
N TYR A 377 -16.44 -26.09 -0.34
CA TYR A 377 -15.03 -26.23 -0.03
C TYR A 377 -14.88 -27.59 0.67
N ALA A 378 -14.01 -28.46 0.13
CA ALA A 378 -13.70 -29.72 0.74
C ALA A 378 -13.07 -29.46 2.12
N VAL A 379 -13.87 -29.57 3.17
CA VAL A 379 -13.39 -29.67 4.54
C VAL A 379 -12.94 -31.11 4.71
N SER A 380 -11.64 -31.37 4.60
CA SER A 380 -11.09 -32.66 4.99
C SER A 380 -11.28 -32.82 6.50
N ALA A 381 -12.32 -33.57 6.89
CA ALA A 381 -12.50 -34.01 8.25
C ALA A 381 -11.31 -34.91 8.63
N VAL A 382 -10.45 -34.42 9.53
CA VAL A 382 -9.43 -35.26 10.16
C VAL A 382 -10.17 -36.26 11.05
N ARG A 383 -10.30 -37.51 10.59
CA ARG A 383 -10.75 -38.62 11.45
C ARG A 383 -9.78 -38.71 12.63
N ARG A 384 -10.31 -38.64 13.86
CA ARG A 384 -9.55 -39.00 15.06
C ARG A 384 -9.01 -40.41 14.87
N ARG A 385 -7.69 -40.57 14.72
CA ARG A 385 -7.06 -41.88 14.89
C ARG A 385 -7.16 -42.21 16.37
N GLY A 386 -7.86 -43.30 16.68
CA GLY A 386 -7.97 -43.81 18.05
C GLY A 386 -6.60 -44.07 18.64
N ALA A 387 -6.45 -43.78 19.94
CA ALA A 387 -5.27 -44.12 20.70
C ALA A 387 -5.01 -45.63 20.64
N PRO A 388 -3.75 -46.09 20.53
CA PRO A 388 -3.43 -47.50 20.65
C PRO A 388 -3.71 -47.95 22.09
N ARG A 389 -4.42 -49.09 22.24
CA ARG A 389 -4.60 -49.78 23.52
C ARG A 389 -3.23 -50.23 24.07
N PRO A 390 -3.01 -50.21 25.39
CA PRO A 390 -1.80 -50.76 25.97
C PRO A 390 -1.80 -52.29 25.77
N ALA A 391 -0.66 -52.82 25.32
CA ALA A 391 -0.41 -54.25 25.32
C ALA A 391 -0.17 -54.71 26.77
N GLY A 392 -0.82 -55.80 27.15
CA GLY A 392 -0.53 -56.56 28.37
C GLY A 392 0.66 -57.49 28.19
#